data_AF-A0A0R3PGJ1-F1
#
_entry.id   AF-A0A0R3PGJ1-F1
#
_cell.length_a   1.000
_cell.length_b   1.000
_cell.length_c   1.000
_cell.angle_alpha   90.00
_cell.angle_beta   90.00
_cell.angle_gamma   90.00
#
_symmetry.space_group_name_H-M   'P 1'
#
loop_
_entity.id
_entity.type
_entity.pdbx_description
1 polymer ?
#
loop_
_entity_poly.entity_id
_entity_poly.type
_entity_poly.pdbx_seq_one_letter_code
_entity_poly.pdbx_strand_id
1 'polypeptide(L)'
;MCKVTLKVSIAPERTLRARAVMLRTVRGGSPGEQAGIVEFVQRKNQLTVSGRVSGLTPGLHGMHVHQNGDLGNGCLAAGDHYNPSSMTHGSPTARVRHVGDLGNIVAGPDGVANINVVDTVMRLNGPQSVLGRALVIHAMRDDLGVGNSPLSGRPVLRARANMRRAVANAAPAETIGFVDFEQNGNVITINGSVSGLTPGLHGIHIHERGNLGNGCLDAGGHYNPTNNPHGAPSDRIRHVGDLGNLITPDSGNTPISIRDTVVRLDGVQSVIGRALVIHAAGDDLNRGLSPQSSVTGNAGGRVSCGIIEIV
;
A
#
# COMPACT_ATOMS: atom_id res chain seq x y z
N MET A 1 -13.91 14.86 9.70
CA MET A 1 -14.91 14.60 10.77
C MET A 1 -15.07 13.11 10.97
N CYS A 2 -15.26 12.62 12.19
CA CYS A 2 -15.37 11.17 12.44
C CYS A 2 -16.31 10.86 13.60
N LYS A 3 -17.09 9.76 13.54
CA LYS A 3 -17.68 9.18 14.77
C LYS A 3 -17.81 7.65 14.82
N VAL A 4 -17.51 7.21 16.05
CA VAL A 4 -17.79 6.05 16.92
C VAL A 4 -19.10 5.25 16.70
N THR A 5 -18.87 3.93 16.66
CA THR A 5 -19.71 2.74 16.93
C THR A 5 -21.19 2.82 16.57
N LEU A 6 -21.49 2.28 15.39
CA LEU A 6 -22.82 1.90 14.94
C LEU A 6 -23.48 0.92 15.94
N LYS A 7 -24.54 1.37 16.61
CA LYS A 7 -25.38 0.53 17.49
C LYS A 7 -26.61 0.06 16.74
N VAL A 8 -26.95 -1.23 16.83
CA VAL A 8 -28.10 -1.82 16.16
C VAL A 8 -29.37 -1.73 17.01
N SER A 9 -30.48 -1.36 16.38
CA SER A 9 -31.83 -1.70 16.86
C SER A 9 -32.55 -2.53 15.81
N ILE A 10 -33.23 -3.60 16.24
CA ILE A 10 -34.00 -4.50 15.38
C ILE A 10 -35.47 -4.11 15.50
N ALA A 11 -36.09 -3.72 14.38
CA ALA A 11 -37.53 -3.48 14.27
C ALA A 11 -38.26 -4.75 13.74
N PRO A 12 -39.60 -4.82 13.80
CA PRO A 12 -40.37 -6.03 13.48
C PRO A 12 -40.33 -6.45 11.99
N GLU A 13 -40.00 -5.52 11.10
CA GLU A 13 -39.61 -5.82 9.72
C GLU A 13 -38.09 -6.01 9.69
N ARG A 14 -37.54 -6.91 8.86
CA ARG A 14 -36.09 -7.21 8.68
C ARG A 14 -35.22 -6.01 8.25
N THR A 15 -35.30 -4.93 9.02
CA THR A 15 -34.70 -3.63 8.84
C THR A 15 -33.70 -3.47 9.97
N LEU A 16 -32.42 -3.42 9.62
CA LEU A 16 -31.37 -3.10 10.58
C LEU A 16 -31.14 -1.60 10.56
N ARG A 17 -31.01 -0.99 11.72
CA ARG A 17 -30.72 0.43 11.86
C ARG A 17 -29.44 0.62 12.62
N ALA A 18 -28.62 1.59 12.22
CA ALA A 18 -27.50 2.05 12.99
C ALA A 18 -27.31 3.56 12.86
N ARG A 19 -26.52 4.14 13.77
CA ARG A 19 -26.31 5.58 13.84
C ARG A 19 -24.86 5.92 14.13
N ALA A 20 -24.30 6.85 13.36
CA ALA A 20 -23.07 7.57 13.64
C ALA A 20 -23.41 9.03 13.96
N VAL A 21 -22.63 9.71 14.80
CA VAL A 21 -22.84 11.14 15.15
C VAL A 21 -21.57 11.95 14.94
N MET A 22 -21.40 12.52 13.77
CA MET A 22 -20.12 13.06 13.34
C MET A 22 -19.51 14.05 14.35
N LEU A 23 -18.24 13.85 14.72
CA LEU A 23 -17.48 14.74 15.59
C LEU A 23 -16.45 15.53 14.77
N ARG A 24 -16.18 16.77 15.19
CA ARG A 24 -15.11 17.59 14.61
C ARG A 24 -13.73 17.05 15.01
N THR A 25 -12.86 16.91 14.03
CA THR A 25 -11.46 16.49 14.26
C THR A 25 -10.68 17.62 14.93
N VAL A 26 -9.94 17.29 16.00
CA VAL A 26 -8.97 18.19 16.64
C VAL A 26 -7.58 17.64 16.36
N ARG A 27 -6.68 18.48 15.84
CA ARG A 27 -5.31 18.06 15.52
C ARG A 27 -4.59 17.65 16.81
N GLY A 28 -4.05 16.43 16.85
CA GLY A 28 -3.30 15.92 18.00
C GLY A 28 -4.15 15.52 19.22
N GLY A 29 -5.47 15.42 19.09
CA GLY A 29 -6.38 15.04 20.18
C GLY A 29 -7.51 14.10 19.76
N SER A 30 -8.37 13.74 20.71
CA SER A 30 -9.62 13.05 20.43
C SER A 30 -10.64 14.01 19.79
N PRO A 31 -11.51 13.55 18.88
CA PRO A 31 -12.52 14.40 18.25
C PRO A 31 -13.43 15.08 19.28
N GLY A 32 -13.76 16.35 19.02
CA GLY A 32 -14.46 17.24 19.93
C GLY A 32 -15.97 17.32 19.68
N GLU A 33 -16.48 18.53 19.43
CA GLU A 33 -17.91 18.86 19.32
C GLU A 33 -18.65 18.04 18.25
N GLN A 34 -19.92 17.74 18.54
CA GLN A 34 -20.85 17.11 17.60
C GLN A 34 -21.18 18.03 16.43
N ALA A 35 -20.90 17.57 15.22
CA ALA A 35 -21.17 18.23 13.95
C ALA A 35 -22.41 17.71 13.23
N GLY A 36 -22.95 16.55 13.61
CA GLY A 36 -24.11 15.99 12.91
C GLY A 36 -24.49 14.58 13.32
N ILE A 37 -25.48 14.02 12.63
CA ILE A 37 -25.94 12.63 12.77
C ILE A 37 -26.10 12.02 11.39
N VAL A 38 -25.59 10.80 11.22
CA VAL A 38 -25.76 9.96 10.04
C VAL A 38 -26.38 8.64 10.46
N GLU A 39 -27.49 8.29 9.84
CA GLU A 39 -28.24 7.07 10.03
C GLU A 39 -27.97 6.08 8.90
N PHE A 40 -27.95 4.80 9.26
CA PHE A 40 -27.80 3.68 8.36
C PHE A 40 -29.06 2.83 8.49
N VAL A 41 -29.74 2.57 7.39
CA VAL A 41 -30.97 1.76 7.36
C VAL A 41 -30.82 0.68 6.30
N GLN A 42 -30.66 -0.56 6.73
CA GLN A 42 -30.58 -1.71 5.83
C GLN A 42 -31.93 -2.36 5.68
N ARG A 43 -32.42 -2.47 4.44
CA ARG A 43 -33.61 -3.26 4.08
C ARG A 43 -33.21 -4.31 3.05
N LYS A 44 -33.32 -5.59 3.43
CA LYS A 44 -32.89 -6.72 2.60
C LYS A 44 -31.43 -6.55 2.12
N ASN A 45 -31.23 -6.23 0.84
CA ASN A 45 -29.94 -6.11 0.17
C ASN A 45 -29.49 -4.69 -0.13
N GLN A 46 -30.20 -3.70 0.41
CA GLN A 46 -29.90 -2.30 0.20
C GLN A 46 -29.70 -1.61 1.54
N LEU A 47 -28.64 -0.82 1.63
CA LEU A 47 -28.33 0.07 2.74
C LEU A 47 -28.53 1.51 2.31
N THR A 48 -29.33 2.26 3.06
CA THR A 48 -29.44 3.71 2.90
C THR A 48 -28.65 4.39 4.01
N VAL A 49 -27.78 5.33 3.63
CA VAL A 49 -27.01 6.17 4.55
C VAL A 49 -27.50 7.60 4.40
N SER A 50 -28.13 8.16 5.43
CA SER A 50 -28.72 9.50 5.36
C SER A 50 -28.42 10.32 6.60
N GLY A 51 -28.33 11.65 6.47
CA GLY A 51 -28.02 12.49 7.60
C GLY A 51 -27.71 13.93 7.25
N ARG A 52 -27.35 14.70 8.27
CA ARG A 52 -26.93 16.11 8.13
C ARG A 52 -25.69 16.35 8.98
N VAL A 53 -24.70 17.00 8.38
CA VAL A 53 -23.42 17.34 9.02
C VAL A 53 -23.08 18.80 8.74
N SER A 54 -22.63 19.55 9.74
CA SER A 54 -22.37 21.00 9.66
C SER A 54 -20.91 21.38 9.93
N GLY A 55 -20.52 22.57 9.48
CA GLY A 55 -19.17 23.13 9.59
C GLY A 55 -18.11 22.33 8.82
N LEU A 56 -18.47 21.86 7.64
CA LEU A 56 -17.53 21.57 6.57
C LEU A 56 -17.10 22.87 5.90
N THR A 57 -15.98 22.84 5.18
CA THR A 57 -15.71 23.86 4.17
C THR A 57 -16.70 23.68 3.01
N PRO A 58 -17.12 24.73 2.29
CA PRO A 58 -17.95 24.55 1.10
C PRO A 58 -17.25 23.69 0.04
N GLY A 59 -18.00 22.80 -0.63
CA GLY A 59 -17.50 21.95 -1.71
C GLY A 59 -17.67 20.45 -1.48
N LEU A 60 -16.92 19.65 -2.24
CA LEU A 60 -16.98 18.19 -2.22
C LEU A 60 -16.06 17.62 -1.14
N HIS A 61 -16.59 16.64 -0.40
CA HIS A 61 -15.87 15.92 0.64
C HIS A 61 -16.01 14.42 0.45
N GLY A 62 -14.88 13.70 0.44
CA GLY A 62 -14.89 12.24 0.47
C GLY A 62 -15.48 11.70 1.76
N MET A 63 -16.26 10.63 1.68
CA MET A 63 -16.89 9.98 2.82
C MET A 63 -16.64 8.47 2.74
N HIS A 64 -16.05 7.90 3.80
CA HIS A 64 -15.68 6.50 3.84
C HIS A 64 -15.93 5.87 5.21
N VAL A 65 -16.21 4.57 5.22
CA VAL A 65 -16.08 3.75 6.44
C VAL A 65 -14.68 3.16 6.48
N HIS A 66 -14.00 3.32 7.62
CA HIS A 66 -12.62 2.86 7.82
C HIS A 66 -12.56 1.51 8.54
N GLN A 67 -11.39 0.87 8.55
CA GLN A 67 -11.22 -0.45 9.15
C GLN A 67 -11.41 -0.44 10.66
N ASN A 68 -10.96 0.59 11.37
CA ASN A 68 -11.06 0.64 12.83
C ASN A 68 -12.19 1.56 13.28
N GLY A 69 -12.76 1.27 14.45
CA GLY A 69 -13.64 2.19 15.19
C GLY A 69 -12.88 3.20 16.05
N ASP A 70 -11.55 3.15 16.04
CA ASP A 70 -10.68 4.02 16.82
C ASP A 70 -10.60 5.41 16.19
N LEU A 71 -10.81 6.45 17.01
CA LEU A 71 -10.78 7.85 16.61
C LEU A 71 -9.56 8.61 17.14
N GLY A 72 -8.60 7.91 17.74
CA GLY A 72 -7.36 8.49 18.23
C GLY A 72 -6.60 9.28 17.16
N ASN A 73 -5.74 10.20 17.61
CA ASN A 73 -4.86 11.01 16.78
C ASN A 73 -5.60 11.78 15.68
N GLY A 74 -6.71 12.45 16.02
CA GLY A 74 -7.51 13.16 15.02
C GLY A 74 -8.09 12.24 13.93
N CYS A 75 -8.47 11.01 14.33
CA CYS A 75 -8.97 9.92 13.48
C CYS A 75 -7.96 9.19 12.61
N LEU A 76 -6.66 9.47 12.73
CA LEU A 76 -5.64 8.68 12.04
C LEU A 76 -5.67 7.20 12.50
N ALA A 77 -6.08 6.94 13.73
CA ALA A 77 -6.22 5.58 14.26
C ALA A 77 -7.35 4.76 13.58
N ALA A 78 -8.24 5.41 12.82
CA ALA A 78 -9.28 4.73 12.05
C ALA A 78 -8.66 3.80 10.99
N GLY A 79 -7.42 4.06 10.57
CA GLY A 79 -6.67 3.26 9.60
C GLY A 79 -7.17 3.48 8.18
N ASP A 80 -7.02 2.47 7.32
CA ASP A 80 -7.45 2.52 5.92
C ASP A 80 -8.98 2.38 5.76
N HIS A 81 -9.47 2.55 4.53
CA HIS A 81 -10.86 2.25 4.20
C HIS A 81 -11.18 0.78 4.51
N TYR A 82 -12.40 0.49 4.92
CA TYR A 82 -12.79 -0.89 5.23
C TYR A 82 -12.80 -1.76 3.97
N ASN A 83 -11.82 -2.65 3.87
CA ASN A 83 -11.57 -3.47 2.69
C ASN A 83 -11.38 -4.96 3.03
N PRO A 84 -12.43 -5.68 3.47
CA PRO A 84 -12.33 -7.09 3.82
C PRO A 84 -12.06 -7.99 2.62
N SER A 85 -12.21 -7.48 1.40
CA SER A 85 -12.08 -8.24 0.15
C SER A 85 -10.81 -7.90 -0.63
N SER A 86 -9.88 -7.13 -0.04
CA SER A 86 -8.61 -6.71 -0.68
C SER A 86 -8.79 -6.13 -2.09
N MET A 87 -9.87 -5.39 -2.30
CA MET A 87 -10.16 -4.72 -3.57
C MET A 87 -9.40 -3.40 -3.68
N THR A 88 -9.33 -2.84 -4.89
CA THR A 88 -8.90 -1.45 -5.07
C THR A 88 -10.03 -0.50 -4.69
N HIS A 89 -9.71 0.72 -4.26
CA HIS A 89 -10.68 1.79 -4.05
C HIS A 89 -11.46 2.11 -5.34
N GLY A 90 -12.71 2.54 -5.22
CA GLY A 90 -13.55 2.93 -6.36
C GLY A 90 -14.79 3.72 -5.96
N SER A 91 -15.56 4.17 -6.97
CA SER A 91 -16.84 4.83 -6.75
C SER A 91 -17.84 3.90 -6.04
N PRO A 92 -18.87 4.42 -5.34
CA PRO A 92 -19.89 3.58 -4.68
C PRO A 92 -20.64 2.62 -5.61
N THR A 93 -20.68 2.96 -6.90
CA THR A 93 -21.31 2.16 -7.96
C THR A 93 -20.33 1.26 -8.70
N ALA A 94 -19.03 1.37 -8.43
CA ALA A 94 -18.01 0.54 -9.05
C ALA A 94 -18.12 -0.91 -8.59
N ARG A 95 -17.86 -1.84 -9.52
CA ARG A 95 -17.83 -3.29 -9.23
C ARG A 95 -16.63 -3.68 -8.36
N VAL A 96 -15.51 -2.99 -8.53
CA VAL A 96 -14.29 -3.15 -7.73
C VAL A 96 -14.13 -1.88 -6.92
N ARG A 97 -14.30 -2.00 -5.61
CA ARG A 97 -14.21 -0.91 -4.62
C ARG A 97 -14.01 -1.50 -3.23
N HIS A 98 -13.59 -0.69 -2.28
CA HIS A 98 -13.69 -1.09 -0.88
C HIS A 98 -15.15 -1.15 -0.44
N VAL A 99 -15.45 -1.98 0.56
CA VAL A 99 -16.79 -2.02 1.19
C VAL A 99 -17.09 -0.66 1.84
N GLY A 100 -16.06 0.03 2.34
CA GLY A 100 -16.17 1.33 2.98
C GLY A 100 -16.36 2.53 2.03
N ASP A 101 -16.32 2.36 0.72
CA ASP A 101 -16.34 3.48 -0.22
C ASP A 101 -17.77 4.05 -0.41
N LEU A 102 -18.05 5.27 0.09
CA LEU A 102 -19.35 5.94 -0.03
C LEU A 102 -19.31 7.19 -0.95
N GLY A 103 -18.14 7.54 -1.49
CA GLY A 103 -17.96 8.59 -2.48
C GLY A 103 -17.99 9.99 -1.88
N ASN A 104 -18.49 10.97 -2.64
CA ASN A 104 -18.48 12.37 -2.24
C ASN A 104 -19.83 12.86 -1.69
N ILE A 105 -19.78 13.71 -0.68
CA ILE A 105 -20.89 14.55 -0.22
C ILE A 105 -20.61 16.02 -0.57
N VAL A 106 -21.65 16.84 -0.68
CA VAL A 106 -21.52 18.27 -1.00
C VAL A 106 -21.91 19.10 0.21
N ALA A 107 -21.01 19.96 0.67
CA ALA A 107 -21.28 21.00 1.64
C ALA A 107 -21.61 22.33 0.95
N GLY A 108 -22.73 22.95 1.35
CA GLY A 108 -23.13 24.27 0.86
C GLY A 108 -22.26 25.42 1.39
N PRO A 109 -22.53 26.67 0.97
CA PRO A 109 -21.85 27.86 1.48
C PRO A 109 -21.98 28.06 3.00
N ASP A 110 -23.03 27.50 3.61
CA ASP A 110 -23.27 27.45 5.07
C ASP A 110 -22.45 26.36 5.79
N GLY A 111 -21.62 25.61 5.06
CA GLY A 111 -20.82 24.50 5.58
C GLY A 111 -21.65 23.27 5.95
N VAL A 112 -22.89 23.15 5.46
CA VAL A 112 -23.79 22.04 5.75
C VAL A 112 -23.83 21.07 4.56
N ALA A 113 -23.63 19.78 4.85
CA ALA A 113 -23.87 18.69 3.90
C ALA A 113 -25.08 17.85 4.32
N ASN A 114 -26.00 17.65 3.38
CA ASN A 114 -27.08 16.66 3.49
C ASN A 114 -26.63 15.38 2.78
N ILE A 115 -26.71 14.26 3.49
CA ILE A 115 -26.24 12.95 3.05
C ILE A 115 -27.44 12.11 2.68
N ASN A 116 -27.40 11.50 1.50
CA ASN A 116 -28.35 10.49 1.06
C ASN A 116 -27.67 9.56 0.04
N VAL A 117 -27.11 8.45 0.53
CA VAL A 117 -26.37 7.46 -0.25
C VAL A 117 -27.10 6.12 -0.18
N VAL A 118 -27.16 5.43 -1.31
CA VAL A 118 -27.69 4.07 -1.41
C VAL A 118 -26.55 3.14 -1.81
N ASP A 119 -26.32 2.09 -1.02
CA ASP A 119 -25.24 1.13 -1.19
C ASP A 119 -25.78 -0.31 -1.17
N THR A 120 -25.22 -1.19 -2.00
CA THR A 120 -25.64 -2.60 -2.13
C THR A 120 -24.57 -3.60 -1.65
N VAL A 121 -23.35 -3.12 -1.40
CA VAL A 121 -22.20 -3.90 -0.94
C VAL A 121 -22.04 -3.77 0.58
N MET A 122 -22.12 -2.55 1.11
CA MET A 122 -22.02 -2.27 2.54
C MET A 122 -23.20 -2.87 3.29
N ARG A 123 -22.91 -3.51 4.44
CA ARG A 123 -23.92 -4.16 5.27
C ARG A 123 -23.82 -3.75 6.74
N LEU A 124 -24.92 -3.92 7.48
CA LEU A 124 -24.97 -3.85 8.94
C LEU A 124 -24.88 -5.25 9.59
N ASN A 125 -24.66 -6.30 8.80
CA ASN A 125 -24.52 -7.67 9.27
C ASN A 125 -23.65 -8.49 8.32
N GLY A 126 -23.23 -9.68 8.78
CA GLY A 126 -22.41 -10.58 8.00
C GLY A 126 -20.97 -10.09 7.77
N PRO A 127 -20.23 -10.73 6.84
CA PRO A 127 -18.80 -10.45 6.62
C PRO A 127 -18.49 -9.03 6.16
N GLN A 128 -19.44 -8.37 5.48
CA GLN A 128 -19.30 -6.98 5.02
C GLN A 128 -19.84 -5.96 6.03
N SER A 129 -20.06 -6.37 7.29
CA SER A 129 -20.59 -5.51 8.32
C SER A 129 -19.65 -4.32 8.61
N VAL A 130 -20.23 -3.12 8.61
CA VAL A 130 -19.56 -1.88 9.03
C VAL A 130 -19.76 -1.54 10.50
N LEU A 131 -20.49 -2.39 11.25
CA LEU A 131 -20.68 -2.16 12.67
C LEU A 131 -19.35 -2.13 13.42
N GLY A 132 -19.22 -1.21 14.38
CA GLY A 132 -17.99 -1.03 15.15
C GLY A 132 -16.88 -0.25 14.45
N ARG A 133 -17.10 0.20 13.22
CA ARG A 133 -16.11 0.96 12.43
C ARG A 133 -16.41 2.46 12.42
N ALA A 134 -15.39 3.26 12.12
CA ALA A 134 -15.53 4.71 12.02
C ALA A 134 -16.06 5.13 10.65
N LEU A 135 -17.08 6.01 10.64
CA LEU A 135 -17.44 6.80 9.46
C LEU A 135 -16.60 8.09 9.48
N VAL A 136 -15.89 8.37 8.39
CA VAL A 136 -14.99 9.51 8.24
C VAL A 136 -15.43 10.36 7.04
N ILE A 137 -15.49 11.67 7.23
CA ILE A 137 -15.62 12.66 6.17
C ILE A 137 -14.28 13.40 6.06
N HIS A 138 -13.64 13.31 4.90
CA HIS A 138 -12.34 13.89 4.60
C HIS A 138 -12.45 15.38 4.26
N ALA A 139 -11.34 16.10 4.37
CA ALA A 139 -11.28 17.53 4.06
C ALA A 139 -11.36 17.82 2.55
N MET A 140 -10.85 16.93 1.70
CA MET A 140 -10.93 17.08 0.24
C MET A 140 -11.89 16.06 -0.36
N ARG A 141 -12.22 16.30 -1.63
CA ARG A 141 -13.00 15.38 -2.46
C ARG A 141 -12.28 14.05 -2.66
N ASP A 142 -13.07 12.99 -2.63
CA ASP A 142 -12.71 11.67 -3.11
C ASP A 142 -12.60 11.66 -4.64
N ASP A 143 -11.65 10.91 -5.20
CA ASP A 143 -11.52 10.70 -6.65
C ASP A 143 -12.23 9.46 -7.15
N LEU A 144 -12.91 8.69 -6.29
CA LEU A 144 -13.74 7.57 -6.72
C LEU A 144 -12.93 6.49 -7.47
N GLY A 145 -11.63 6.39 -7.22
CA GLY A 145 -10.71 5.46 -7.87
C GLY A 145 -10.29 5.85 -9.28
N VAL A 146 -10.59 7.08 -9.75
CA VAL A 146 -10.16 7.56 -11.08
C VAL A 146 -8.77 8.20 -11.09
N GLY A 147 -8.05 8.14 -9.95
CA GLY A 147 -6.62 8.41 -9.87
C GLY A 147 -6.24 9.80 -10.35
N ASN A 148 -6.52 10.82 -9.53
CA ASN A 148 -5.95 12.17 -9.68
C ASN A 148 -6.13 13.05 -8.42
N SER A 149 -6.66 12.54 -7.30
CA SER A 149 -6.77 13.32 -6.05
C SER A 149 -5.74 12.90 -5.01
N PRO A 150 -5.03 13.85 -4.36
CA PRO A 150 -4.07 13.57 -3.30
C PRO A 150 -4.66 12.94 -2.03
N LEU A 151 -5.98 12.68 -1.95
CA LEU A 151 -6.62 11.98 -0.83
C LEU A 151 -7.18 10.59 -1.13
N SER A 152 -6.99 10.04 -2.33
CA SER A 152 -7.41 8.68 -2.68
C SER A 152 -6.29 7.82 -3.29
N GLY A 153 -5.14 8.43 -3.60
CA GLY A 153 -3.93 7.64 -3.77
C GLY A 153 -3.66 6.87 -2.48
N ARG A 154 -3.47 5.55 -2.57
CA ARG A 154 -2.50 4.90 -1.66
C ARG A 154 -1.31 5.87 -1.58
N PRO A 155 -0.85 6.30 -0.40
CA PRO A 155 0.27 7.22 -0.31
C PRO A 155 1.36 6.69 -1.26
N VAL A 156 1.95 7.57 -2.07
CA VAL A 156 3.11 7.16 -2.86
C VAL A 156 4.13 6.68 -1.85
N LEU A 157 4.27 5.35 -1.74
CA LEU A 157 5.14 4.76 -0.74
C LEU A 157 6.55 4.93 -1.26
N ARG A 158 7.39 5.47 -0.41
CA ARG A 158 8.78 5.72 -0.72
C ARG A 158 9.63 4.89 0.22
N ALA A 159 10.64 4.27 -0.35
CA ALA A 159 11.66 3.58 0.41
C ALA A 159 13.02 3.80 -0.24
N ARG A 160 14.09 3.61 0.52
CA ARG A 160 15.47 3.72 0.06
C ARG A 160 16.28 2.55 0.57
N ALA A 161 17.12 2.00 -0.29
CA ALA A 161 18.23 1.14 0.10
C ALA A 161 19.55 1.91 -0.04
N ASN A 162 20.25 2.09 1.07
CA ASN A 162 21.63 2.59 1.05
C ASN A 162 22.56 1.41 0.71
N MET A 163 23.11 1.41 -0.50
CA MET A 163 23.85 0.28 -1.04
C MET A 163 25.28 0.27 -0.52
N ARG A 164 25.69 -0.84 0.09
CA ARG A 164 27.01 -1.01 0.70
C ARG A 164 27.80 -2.11 0.02
N ARG A 165 29.11 -1.87 -0.17
CA ARG A 165 30.03 -2.84 -0.78
C ARG A 165 30.14 -4.10 0.07
N ALA A 166 29.94 -5.26 -0.55
CA ALA A 166 30.11 -6.54 0.12
C ALA A 166 31.60 -6.77 0.46
N VAL A 167 31.85 -7.23 1.69
CA VAL A 167 33.18 -7.61 2.16
C VAL A 167 33.09 -9.01 2.75
N ALA A 168 33.95 -9.91 2.30
CA ALA A 168 33.94 -11.30 2.77
C ALA A 168 34.10 -11.37 4.29
N ASN A 169 33.27 -12.20 4.94
CA ASN A 169 33.29 -12.43 6.39
C ASN A 169 33.08 -11.19 7.28
N ALA A 170 32.51 -10.12 6.74
CA ALA A 170 32.24 -8.89 7.50
C ALA A 170 30.90 -8.26 7.11
N ALA A 171 30.36 -7.40 8.00
CA ALA A 171 29.22 -6.58 7.64
C ALA A 171 29.67 -5.44 6.69
N PRO A 172 28.97 -5.22 5.55
CA PRO A 172 29.20 -4.09 4.65
C PRO A 172 29.10 -2.75 5.38
N ALA A 173 30.16 -1.94 5.25
CA ALA A 173 30.26 -0.62 5.88
C ALA A 173 30.38 0.53 4.88
N GLU A 174 31.10 0.34 3.76
CA GLU A 174 31.29 1.37 2.73
C GLU A 174 30.01 1.53 1.90
N THR A 175 29.35 2.69 1.98
CA THR A 175 28.23 3.06 1.09
C THR A 175 28.77 3.45 -0.28
N ILE A 176 28.28 2.79 -1.33
CA ILE A 176 28.70 3.01 -2.73
C ILE A 176 27.59 3.63 -3.59
N GLY A 177 26.42 3.91 -3.01
CA GLY A 177 25.29 4.48 -3.71
C GLY A 177 23.98 4.27 -2.97
N PHE A 178 22.88 4.57 -3.64
CA PHE A 178 21.54 4.38 -3.11
C PHE A 178 20.56 3.98 -4.22
N VAL A 179 19.47 3.36 -3.80
CA VAL A 179 18.36 2.97 -4.67
C VAL A 179 17.06 3.41 -4.01
N ASP A 180 16.32 4.28 -4.70
CA ASP A 180 15.00 4.74 -4.32
C ASP A 180 13.92 3.88 -4.94
N PHE A 181 12.91 3.57 -4.14
CA PHE A 181 11.71 2.84 -4.50
C PHE A 181 10.54 3.81 -4.39
N GLU A 182 9.76 3.94 -5.45
CA GLU A 182 8.54 4.74 -5.48
C GLU A 182 7.38 3.88 -5.98
N GLN A 183 6.45 3.56 -5.09
CA GLN A 183 5.25 2.81 -5.45
C GLN A 183 4.08 3.75 -5.71
N ASN A 184 3.58 3.72 -6.94
CA ASN A 184 2.35 4.39 -7.35
C ASN A 184 1.31 3.34 -7.77
N GLY A 185 0.35 3.07 -6.88
CA GLY A 185 -0.66 2.03 -7.08
C GLY A 185 -0.06 0.63 -7.13
N ASN A 186 -0.11 0.01 -8.32
CA ASN A 186 0.40 -1.36 -8.58
C ASN A 186 1.73 -1.38 -9.33
N VAL A 187 2.33 -0.21 -9.54
CA VAL A 187 3.60 -0.07 -10.23
C VAL A 187 4.61 0.47 -9.24
N ILE A 188 5.78 -0.13 -9.23
CA ILE A 188 6.94 0.42 -8.53
C ILE A 188 8.00 0.84 -9.53
N THR A 189 8.56 2.02 -9.30
CA THR A 189 9.74 2.51 -10.00
C THR A 189 10.91 2.44 -9.04
N ILE A 190 12.02 1.87 -9.48
CA ILE A 190 13.23 1.63 -8.68
C ILE A 190 14.38 2.31 -9.40
N ASN A 191 14.86 3.42 -8.85
CA ASN A 191 15.85 4.29 -9.49
C ASN A 191 17.04 4.52 -8.56
N GLY A 192 18.23 4.62 -9.12
CA GLY A 192 19.41 4.90 -8.31
C GLY A 192 20.70 4.80 -9.09
N SER A 193 21.80 4.78 -8.35
CA SER A 193 23.11 4.49 -8.92
C SER A 193 24.05 3.95 -7.85
N VAL A 194 24.99 3.10 -8.27
CA VAL A 194 26.08 2.61 -7.43
C VAL A 194 27.42 2.76 -8.16
N SER A 195 28.50 2.92 -7.42
CA SER A 195 29.84 3.11 -7.96
C SER A 195 30.76 1.90 -7.72
N GLY A 196 31.77 1.75 -8.58
CA GLY A 196 32.85 0.77 -8.39
C GLY A 196 32.42 -0.69 -8.54
N LEU A 197 31.42 -0.97 -9.38
CA LEU A 197 31.19 -2.30 -9.94
C LEU A 197 32.09 -2.50 -11.17
N THR A 198 32.36 -3.76 -11.52
CA THR A 198 33.08 -4.09 -12.76
C THR A 198 32.19 -3.81 -13.98
N PRO A 199 32.74 -3.45 -15.14
CA PRO A 199 31.95 -3.35 -16.37
C PRO A 199 31.26 -4.66 -16.73
N GLY A 200 30.02 -4.59 -17.24
CA GLY A 200 29.23 -5.76 -17.65
C GLY A 200 27.90 -5.93 -16.93
N LEU A 201 27.31 -7.12 -17.07
CA LEU A 201 26.00 -7.47 -16.50
C LEU A 201 26.12 -7.86 -15.02
N HIS A 202 25.16 -7.40 -14.22
CA HIS A 202 25.01 -7.78 -12.82
C HIS A 202 23.55 -8.12 -12.52
N GLY A 203 23.30 -9.32 -12.00
CA GLY A 203 21.99 -9.68 -11.46
C GLY A 203 21.62 -8.79 -10.27
N ILE A 204 20.36 -8.39 -10.16
CA ILE A 204 19.83 -7.59 -9.06
C ILE A 204 18.57 -8.22 -8.51
N HIS A 205 18.56 -8.48 -7.20
CA HIS A 205 17.46 -9.19 -6.54
C HIS A 205 17.12 -8.62 -5.17
N ILE A 206 15.87 -8.76 -4.77
CA ILE A 206 15.46 -8.57 -3.38
C ILE A 206 15.52 -9.92 -2.67
N HIS A 207 16.26 -9.98 -1.58
CA HIS A 207 16.48 -11.18 -0.77
C HIS A 207 15.52 -11.24 0.43
N GLU A 208 15.31 -12.44 0.97
CA GLU A 208 14.28 -12.69 1.98
C GLU A 208 14.53 -12.01 3.33
N ARG A 209 15.77 -11.66 3.70
CA ARG A 209 16.10 -11.08 5.02
C ARG A 209 16.80 -9.74 4.89
N GLY A 210 16.47 -8.79 5.76
CA GLY A 210 17.21 -7.54 5.96
C GLY A 210 18.43 -7.73 6.87
N ASN A 211 19.32 -8.65 6.52
CA ASN A 211 20.56 -8.87 7.24
C ASN A 211 21.73 -8.83 6.25
N LEU A 212 22.62 -7.83 6.41
CA LEU A 212 23.74 -7.61 5.50
C LEU A 212 25.01 -8.34 5.95
N GLY A 213 24.97 -9.11 7.05
CA GLY A 213 26.11 -9.83 7.59
C GLY A 213 26.79 -10.77 6.60
N ASN A 214 28.04 -11.11 6.91
CA ASN A 214 28.87 -12.03 6.14
C ASN A 214 28.94 -11.68 4.64
N GLY A 215 29.23 -10.42 4.31
CA GLY A 215 29.29 -9.96 2.92
C GLY A 215 27.97 -10.11 2.19
N CYS A 216 26.87 -9.71 2.82
CA CYS A 216 25.50 -9.86 2.33
C CYS A 216 24.94 -11.28 2.32
N LEU A 217 25.70 -12.32 2.69
CA LEU A 217 25.23 -13.71 2.64
C LEU A 217 24.06 -13.98 3.59
N ASP A 218 24.01 -13.28 4.72
CA ASP A 218 22.97 -13.46 5.74
C ASP A 218 21.58 -12.98 5.28
N ALA A 219 21.49 -12.31 4.13
CA ALA A 219 20.23 -11.92 3.51
C ALA A 219 19.39 -13.13 3.02
N GLY A 220 19.96 -14.33 2.99
CA GLY A 220 19.25 -15.56 2.60
C GLY A 220 19.07 -15.70 1.09
N GLY A 221 18.06 -16.44 0.64
CA GLY A 221 17.72 -16.59 -0.78
C GLY A 221 16.98 -15.39 -1.38
N HIS A 222 16.58 -15.49 -2.66
CA HIS A 222 15.69 -14.50 -3.26
C HIS A 222 14.34 -14.50 -2.53
N TYR A 223 13.70 -13.34 -2.43
CA TYR A 223 12.42 -13.23 -1.77
C TYR A 223 11.31 -13.91 -2.59
N ASN A 224 10.82 -15.05 -2.08
CA ASN A 224 9.89 -15.92 -2.79
C ASN A 224 8.74 -16.43 -1.88
N PRO A 225 7.77 -15.56 -1.53
CA PRO A 225 6.63 -15.96 -0.69
C PRO A 225 5.64 -16.89 -1.41
N THR A 226 5.77 -17.05 -2.73
CA THR A 226 4.86 -17.84 -3.57
C THR A 226 5.44 -19.20 -3.97
N ASN A 227 6.66 -19.51 -3.55
CA ASN A 227 7.37 -20.76 -3.88
C ASN A 227 7.43 -21.05 -5.40
N ASN A 228 7.59 -20.00 -6.20
CA ASN A 228 7.81 -20.12 -7.65
C ASN A 228 9.28 -20.44 -7.94
N PRO A 229 9.61 -21.00 -9.12
CA PRO A 229 10.98 -20.94 -9.62
C PRO A 229 11.40 -19.49 -9.94
N HIS A 230 12.71 -19.27 -10.03
CA HIS A 230 13.32 -18.05 -10.53
C HIS A 230 12.86 -17.76 -11.98
N GLY A 231 12.84 -16.48 -12.38
CA GLY A 231 12.52 -16.09 -13.76
C GLY A 231 12.81 -14.63 -14.09
N ALA A 232 12.63 -14.25 -15.36
CA ALA A 232 12.82 -12.88 -15.82
C ALA A 232 11.75 -11.94 -15.24
N PRO A 233 12.02 -10.62 -15.11
CA PRO A 233 11.00 -9.68 -14.64
C PRO A 233 9.69 -9.67 -15.45
N SER A 234 9.77 -9.99 -16.73
CA SER A 234 8.60 -10.09 -17.62
C SER A 234 7.81 -11.40 -17.46
N ASP A 235 8.39 -12.41 -16.83
CA ASP A 235 7.77 -13.73 -16.72
C ASP A 235 6.66 -13.71 -15.66
N ARG A 236 5.56 -14.43 -15.95
CA ARG A 236 4.43 -14.56 -15.01
C ARG A 236 4.78 -15.39 -13.77
N ILE A 237 5.71 -16.32 -13.93
CA ILE A 237 6.20 -17.21 -12.88
C ILE A 237 7.65 -16.82 -12.64
N ARG A 238 7.88 -16.23 -11.47
CA ARG A 238 9.17 -15.74 -10.98
C ARG A 238 9.09 -15.59 -9.47
N HIS A 239 10.22 -15.38 -8.80
CA HIS A 239 10.20 -14.86 -7.44
C HIS A 239 9.72 -13.41 -7.42
N VAL A 240 9.18 -12.98 -6.29
CA VAL A 240 8.82 -11.56 -6.08
C VAL A 240 10.07 -10.68 -6.16
N GLY A 241 11.22 -11.18 -5.70
CA GLY A 241 12.47 -10.43 -5.69
C GLY A 241 13.28 -10.42 -6.99
N ASP A 242 12.86 -11.08 -8.06
CA ASP A 242 13.70 -11.25 -9.27
C ASP A 242 13.69 -9.99 -10.17
N LEU A 243 14.63 -9.05 -10.05
CA LEU A 243 14.59 -7.79 -10.81
C LEU A 243 15.42 -7.80 -12.11
N GLY A 244 16.05 -8.93 -12.44
CA GLY A 244 16.80 -9.12 -13.68
C GLY A 244 18.21 -8.56 -13.61
N ASN A 245 18.64 -7.85 -14.66
CA ASN A 245 20.02 -7.40 -14.81
C ASN A 245 20.18 -5.88 -14.86
N LEU A 246 21.29 -5.41 -14.27
CA LEU A 246 21.88 -4.10 -14.51
C LEU A 246 23.02 -4.21 -15.52
N ILE A 247 23.35 -3.09 -16.17
CA ILE A 247 24.53 -2.97 -17.04
C ILE A 247 25.43 -1.89 -16.47
N THR A 248 26.63 -2.28 -16.04
CA THR A 248 27.70 -1.36 -15.65
C THR A 248 28.50 -0.96 -16.89
N PRO A 249 28.64 0.35 -17.19
CA PRO A 249 29.45 0.81 -18.32
C PRO A 249 30.96 0.65 -18.05
N ASP A 250 31.79 0.78 -19.09
CA ASP A 250 33.26 0.71 -18.99
C ASP A 250 33.86 1.82 -18.11
N SER A 251 33.14 2.92 -17.94
CA SER A 251 33.52 4.02 -17.05
C SER A 251 32.29 4.69 -16.44
N GLY A 252 32.44 5.20 -15.21
CA GLY A 252 31.36 5.86 -14.47
C GLY A 252 30.62 4.93 -13.50
N ASN A 253 29.45 5.38 -13.06
CA ASN A 253 28.61 4.64 -12.12
C ASN A 253 27.66 3.68 -12.86
N THR A 254 27.20 2.64 -12.19
CA THR A 254 26.14 1.75 -12.68
C THR A 254 24.78 2.41 -12.43
N PRO A 255 24.04 2.82 -13.48
CA PRO A 255 22.70 3.35 -13.32
C PRO A 255 21.71 2.23 -13.00
N ILE A 256 20.71 2.54 -12.18
CA ILE A 256 19.60 1.64 -11.84
C ILE A 256 18.32 2.35 -12.24
N SER A 257 17.54 1.73 -13.13
CA SER A 257 16.24 2.23 -13.59
C SER A 257 15.37 1.04 -13.95
N ILE A 258 14.51 0.62 -13.02
CA ILE A 258 13.67 -0.57 -13.13
C ILE A 258 12.22 -0.17 -12.88
N ARG A 259 11.30 -0.77 -13.63
CA ARG A 259 9.86 -0.66 -13.41
C ARG A 259 9.27 -2.06 -13.26
N ASP A 260 8.56 -2.30 -12.18
CA ASP A 260 8.03 -3.61 -11.82
C ASP A 260 6.57 -3.50 -11.33
N THR A 261 5.81 -4.61 -11.39
CA THR A 261 4.40 -4.69 -10.95
C THR A 261 4.13 -5.80 -9.93
N VAL A 262 5.15 -6.57 -9.58
CA VAL A 262 5.10 -7.68 -8.62
C VAL A 262 5.60 -7.23 -7.26
N VAL A 263 6.71 -6.48 -7.22
CA VAL A 263 7.28 -5.91 -5.99
C VAL A 263 6.31 -4.91 -5.37
N ARG A 264 6.16 -4.99 -4.05
CA ARG A 264 5.30 -4.11 -3.25
C ARG A 264 6.04 -3.53 -2.04
N LEU A 265 5.75 -2.28 -1.69
CA LEU A 265 6.16 -1.66 -0.43
C LEU A 265 5.13 -1.86 0.70
N ASP A 266 3.96 -2.39 0.39
CA ASP A 266 2.86 -2.64 1.32
C ASP A 266 2.31 -4.07 1.25
N GLY A 267 1.43 -4.38 2.22
CA GLY A 267 0.76 -5.67 2.31
C GLY A 267 1.67 -6.82 2.74
N VAL A 268 1.12 -8.03 2.73
CA VAL A 268 1.80 -9.25 3.20
C VAL A 268 3.03 -9.63 2.37
N GLN A 269 3.10 -9.13 1.13
CA GLN A 269 4.23 -9.35 0.24
C GLN A 269 5.25 -8.20 0.24
N SER A 270 5.15 -7.25 1.18
CA SER A 270 6.04 -6.09 1.24
C SER A 270 7.53 -6.48 1.26
N VAL A 271 8.34 -5.67 0.57
CA VAL A 271 9.80 -5.75 0.55
C VAL A 271 10.48 -4.82 1.55
N ILE A 272 9.72 -4.02 2.31
CA ILE A 272 10.28 -3.21 3.38
C ILE A 272 10.98 -4.10 4.42
N GLY A 273 12.16 -3.68 4.87
CA GLY A 273 12.99 -4.42 5.81
C GLY A 273 13.73 -5.61 5.20
N ARG A 274 13.67 -5.80 3.87
CA ARG A 274 14.45 -6.81 3.14
C ARG A 274 15.70 -6.21 2.50
N ALA A 275 16.63 -7.04 2.06
CA ALA A 275 17.85 -6.58 1.41
C ALA A 275 17.71 -6.56 -0.11
N LEU A 276 18.05 -5.44 -0.76
CA LEU A 276 18.39 -5.40 -2.17
C LEU A 276 19.84 -5.87 -2.33
N VAL A 277 20.11 -6.77 -3.28
CA VAL A 277 21.44 -7.36 -3.53
C VAL A 277 21.79 -7.23 -5.00
N ILE A 278 23.01 -6.80 -5.29
CA ILE A 278 23.62 -6.81 -6.61
C ILE A 278 24.68 -7.92 -6.64
N HIS A 279 24.65 -8.73 -7.69
CA HIS A 279 25.51 -9.89 -7.86
C HIS A 279 26.72 -9.62 -8.75
N ALA A 280 27.70 -10.52 -8.71
CA ALA A 280 28.99 -10.37 -9.40
C ALA A 280 28.89 -10.59 -10.92
N ALA A 281 27.91 -11.37 -11.38
CA ALA A 281 27.70 -11.70 -12.78
C ALA A 281 26.23 -11.47 -13.18
N GLY A 282 25.98 -11.56 -14.48
CA GLY A 282 24.64 -11.48 -15.03
C GLY A 282 23.77 -12.65 -14.61
N ASP A 283 22.51 -12.35 -14.32
CA ASP A 283 21.42 -13.29 -14.13
C ASP A 283 21.00 -13.88 -15.50
N ASP A 284 20.93 -15.21 -15.59
CA ASP A 284 20.51 -15.96 -16.76
C ASP A 284 18.98 -16.11 -16.92
N LEU A 285 18.20 -15.58 -15.98
CA LEU A 285 16.75 -15.45 -16.02
C LEU A 285 16.02 -16.79 -16.15
N ASN A 286 16.58 -17.84 -15.55
CA ASN A 286 16.10 -19.22 -15.68
C ASN A 286 16.17 -19.75 -17.14
N ARG A 287 17.12 -19.26 -17.94
CA ARG A 287 17.36 -19.71 -19.33
C ARG A 287 18.64 -20.54 -19.48
N GLY A 288 19.36 -20.75 -18.39
CA GLY A 288 20.52 -21.62 -18.33
C GLY A 288 20.13 -23.10 -18.22
N LEU A 289 21.11 -23.97 -18.48
CA LEU A 289 20.95 -25.44 -18.39
C LEU A 289 21.29 -25.99 -16.98
N SER A 290 21.86 -25.16 -16.12
CA SER A 290 22.25 -25.53 -14.76
C SER A 290 21.02 -25.59 -13.85
N PRO A 291 20.93 -26.56 -12.91
CA PRO A 291 19.87 -26.58 -11.88
C PRO A 291 19.77 -25.28 -11.08
N GLN A 292 20.87 -24.55 -10.91
CA GLN A 292 20.92 -23.29 -10.19
C GLN A 292 20.28 -22.12 -10.96
N SER A 293 20.02 -22.28 -12.27
CA SER A 293 19.32 -21.30 -13.10
C SER A 293 17.91 -21.04 -12.57
N SER A 294 17.17 -22.09 -12.20
CA SER A 294 15.81 -21.99 -11.65
C SER A 294 15.73 -21.54 -10.19
N VAL A 295 16.87 -21.34 -9.53
CA VAL A 295 16.96 -20.95 -8.12
C VAL A 295 17.57 -19.56 -7.93
N THR A 296 18.63 -19.25 -8.68
CA THR A 296 19.48 -18.06 -8.46
C THR A 296 19.82 -17.30 -9.74
N GLY A 297 19.41 -17.81 -10.90
CA GLY A 297 19.79 -17.23 -12.18
C GLY A 297 21.28 -17.32 -12.50
N ASN A 298 22.06 -18.13 -11.76
CA ASN A 298 23.53 -18.23 -11.91
C ASN A 298 24.28 -16.88 -11.82
N ALA A 299 23.73 -15.87 -11.13
CA ALA A 299 24.31 -14.52 -11.05
C ALA A 299 25.62 -14.43 -10.24
N GLY A 300 26.09 -15.52 -9.63
CA GLY A 300 27.34 -15.56 -8.88
C GLY A 300 27.27 -14.89 -7.50
N GLY A 301 28.44 -14.48 -6.99
CA GLY A 301 28.59 -13.91 -5.64
C GLY A 301 27.87 -12.58 -5.44
N ARG A 302 27.78 -12.09 -4.19
CA ARG A 302 27.13 -10.80 -3.84
C ARG A 302 28.18 -9.71 -3.76
N VAL A 303 28.02 -8.62 -4.50
CA VAL A 303 29.01 -7.52 -4.57
C VAL A 303 28.55 -6.26 -3.85
N SER A 304 27.23 -6.09 -3.69
CA SER A 304 26.66 -4.97 -2.93
C SER A 304 25.30 -5.33 -2.37
N CYS A 305 24.94 -4.77 -1.22
CA CYS A 305 23.60 -4.90 -0.66
C CYS A 305 23.18 -3.71 0.21
N GLY A 306 21.88 -3.52 0.37
CA GLY A 306 21.30 -2.50 1.26
C GLY A 306 19.91 -2.90 1.74
N ILE A 307 19.57 -2.56 2.99
CA ILE A 307 18.22 -2.80 3.54
C ILE A 307 17.27 -1.74 2.96
N ILE A 308 16.09 -2.17 2.52
CA ILE A 308 15.04 -1.31 1.99
C ILE A 308 14.25 -0.73 3.17
N GLU A 309 14.40 0.56 3.42
CA GLU A 309 13.80 1.27 4.56
C GLU A 309 12.84 2.36 4.08
N ILE A 310 11.76 2.61 4.83
CA ILE A 310 10.79 3.67 4.51
C ILE A 310 11.49 5.04 4.59
N VAL A 311 11.13 5.96 3.69
CA VAL A 311 11.60 7.37 3.69
C VAL A 311 10.45 8.37 3.68
#